data_AF-A0A7X7DIE3-F1
#
_entry.id   AF-A0A7X7DIE3-F1
#
_cell.length_a   1.000
_cell.length_b   1.000
_cell.length_c   1.000
_cell.angle_alpha   90.00
_cell.angle_beta   90.00
_cell.angle_gamma   90.00
#
_symmetry.space_group_name_H-M   'P 1'
#
loop_
_entity.id
_entity.type
_entity.pdbx_description
1 polymer ?
#
loop_
_entity_poly.entity_id
_entity_poly.type
_entity_poly.pdbx_seq_one_letter_code
_entity_poly.pdbx_strand_id
1 'polypeptide(L)'
;MTNNNFTIVENGPEYWCTTEIGLINSYTSKSINPLQFPNETFELYSVPAFTSCIPEYIEGVKIGSSKQLVEPGDVLLCKINPRINRVWKVSKKSNYRQIASSEWIVVRQGLISSEFLIHYFRHNRFRELLCSDVSGVGGSLTRAQPVKVSRYPIYILPRAEQKEIASRLDNLLAQVDKIKTRLDAIPVILKQFRQSVLAAAVSGELTEEWRNEINEPTLQTFLLGEVTTKLTYGTSAKSEKTGKIPVLRMGNIQNGKLDWNDLVYTSDIKEIEKYKLKKGDVLFNRTNSPELVGKTAIYRGERDAIFAGYLIKIECSDTLNPEFLNICLNSPVAKEYCWRVKSDGVSQSNINAQKLADYTINLPSIREQDKIISIVTKLFDIEDTIEKHLLNAQSFVNDLTQSILSKAFSGELTAEWREQNPELVTGENGAEALLEKITAERNSTVKTVVKKTKRAKKAGYIMQKKEIIPILEVLKSAERPLDSQELLSLAGYPNDASTEDLEQFFLDIREQVQAGTIKRKRQGSKEIFTLTK
;
A
#
# COMPACT_ATOMS: atom_id res chain seq x y z
N MET A 1 -35.98 29.64 21.51
CA MET A 1 -35.79 29.08 20.16
C MET A 1 -34.29 29.00 19.90
N THR A 2 -33.68 27.88 20.27
CA THR A 2 -32.25 27.63 20.10
C THR A 2 -32.00 27.32 18.62
N ASN A 3 -31.08 28.07 18.00
CA ASN A 3 -30.51 27.75 16.68
C ASN A 3 -29.74 26.43 16.82
N ASN A 4 -30.42 25.30 16.65
CA ASN A 4 -29.79 23.99 16.72
C ASN A 4 -29.08 23.71 15.38
N ASN A 5 -27.75 23.86 15.38
CA ASN A 5 -26.85 23.53 14.26
C ASN A 5 -26.64 22.00 14.14
N PHE A 6 -27.72 21.21 14.15
CA PHE A 6 -27.63 19.77 13.93
C PHE A 6 -28.81 19.25 13.10
N THR A 7 -28.57 18.16 12.37
CA THR A 7 -29.62 17.42 11.64
C THR A 7 -29.64 15.98 12.10
N ILE A 8 -30.84 15.37 12.08
CA ILE A 8 -31.04 13.94 12.35
C ILE A 8 -30.39 13.13 11.21
N VAL A 9 -29.83 11.97 11.53
CA VAL A 9 -29.20 11.07 10.54
C VAL A 9 -30.29 10.42 9.67
N GLU A 10 -30.32 10.72 8.36
CA GLU A 10 -31.36 10.23 7.43
C GLU A 10 -31.57 8.71 7.39
N ASN A 11 -30.55 7.91 7.75
CA ASN A 11 -30.60 6.44 7.75
C ASN A 11 -30.03 5.85 9.05
N GLY A 12 -30.16 6.57 10.16
CA GLY A 12 -29.70 6.15 11.47
C GLY A 12 -30.83 6.18 12.51
N PRO A 13 -30.57 5.73 13.73
CA PRO A 13 -31.49 5.88 14.86
C PRO A 13 -32.00 7.31 15.02
N GLU A 14 -33.29 7.47 15.35
CA GLU A 14 -33.96 8.78 15.45
C GLU A 14 -33.27 9.77 16.39
N TYR A 15 -32.56 9.26 17.41
CA TYR A 15 -31.85 10.06 18.40
C TYR A 15 -30.37 10.31 18.07
N TRP A 16 -29.86 9.86 16.92
CA TRP A 16 -28.53 10.24 16.48
C TRP A 16 -28.55 11.64 15.86
N CYS A 17 -27.57 12.45 16.22
CA CYS A 17 -27.43 13.80 15.69
C CYS A 17 -26.18 13.87 14.81
N THR A 18 -26.18 14.79 13.85
CA THR A 18 -24.99 15.14 13.08
C THR A 18 -24.56 16.57 13.34
N THR A 19 -23.26 16.81 13.35
CA THR A 19 -22.66 18.16 13.42
C THR A 19 -21.37 18.17 12.62
N GLU A 20 -20.62 19.27 12.63
CA GLU A 20 -19.34 19.37 11.93
C GLU A 20 -18.16 19.00 12.85
N ILE A 21 -17.14 18.34 12.28
CA ILE A 21 -15.90 17.98 13.01
C ILE A 21 -15.28 19.21 13.71
N GLY A 22 -15.28 20.35 13.03
CA GLY A 22 -14.70 21.59 13.53
C GLY A 22 -15.39 22.11 14.78
N LEU A 23 -16.69 21.84 14.96
CA LEU A 23 -17.48 22.23 16.12
C LEU A 23 -17.18 21.35 17.33
N ILE A 24 -16.91 20.07 17.13
CA ILE A 24 -16.53 19.17 18.23
C ILE A 24 -15.03 19.19 18.55
N ASN A 25 -14.18 19.60 17.61
CA ASN A 25 -12.73 19.51 17.81
C ASN A 25 -12.23 20.63 18.73
N SER A 26 -11.76 20.28 19.93
CA SER A 26 -11.17 21.21 20.91
C SER A 26 -9.67 21.42 20.72
N TYR A 27 -9.05 20.74 19.74
CA TYR A 27 -7.64 20.89 19.44
C TYR A 27 -7.34 22.31 18.95
N THR A 28 -6.32 22.92 19.54
CA THR A 28 -5.74 24.18 19.07
C THR A 28 -4.29 23.90 18.69
N SER A 29 -3.91 24.21 17.45
CA SER A 29 -2.57 23.94 16.94
C SER A 29 -1.50 24.56 17.84
N LYS A 30 -0.59 23.72 18.35
CA LYS A 30 0.60 24.14 19.07
C LYS A 30 1.81 23.55 18.38
N SER A 31 2.46 24.36 17.56
CA SER A 31 3.70 23.99 16.88
C SER A 31 4.85 23.93 17.89
N ILE A 32 5.74 22.97 17.71
CA ILE A 32 7.01 22.85 18.43
C ILE A 32 8.11 22.62 17.40
N ASN A 33 9.24 23.31 17.56
CA ASN A 33 10.46 23.04 16.79
C ASN A 33 11.38 22.15 17.64
N PRO A 34 11.49 20.84 17.34
CA PRO A 34 12.31 19.92 18.15
C PRO A 34 13.79 20.27 18.16
N LEU A 35 14.30 21.01 17.16
CA LEU A 35 15.69 21.47 17.12
C LEU A 35 16.04 22.42 18.29
N GLN A 36 15.04 23.06 18.92
CA GLN A 36 15.24 23.86 20.13
C GLN A 36 15.48 22.99 21.39
N PHE A 37 15.25 21.68 21.29
CA PHE A 37 15.42 20.70 22.35
C PHE A 37 16.28 19.52 21.85
N PRO A 38 17.54 19.76 21.44
CA PRO A 38 18.32 18.79 20.68
C PRO A 38 18.56 17.46 21.40
N ASN A 39 18.68 17.51 22.73
CA ASN A 39 18.93 16.36 23.60
C ASN A 39 17.65 15.73 24.18
N GLU A 40 16.47 16.30 23.93
CA GLU A 40 15.20 15.73 24.38
C GLU A 40 14.80 14.61 23.40
N THR A 41 14.48 13.44 23.92
CA THR A 41 13.85 12.37 23.13
C THR A 41 12.36 12.61 23.09
N PHE A 42 11.80 12.58 21.88
CA PHE A 42 10.38 12.76 21.62
C PHE A 42 9.73 11.43 21.21
N GLU A 43 8.48 11.25 21.61
CA GLU A 43 7.60 10.22 21.06
C GLU A 43 6.89 10.80 19.84
N LEU A 44 7.40 10.48 18.66
CA LEU A 44 6.99 11.04 17.38
C LEU A 44 6.00 10.12 16.65
N TYR A 45 4.79 10.62 16.45
CA TYR A 45 3.77 10.06 15.57
C TYR A 45 4.02 10.55 14.14
N SER A 46 4.96 9.92 13.43
CA SER A 46 5.22 10.20 12.01
C SER A 46 4.27 9.43 11.09
N VAL A 47 4.09 9.90 9.85
CA VAL A 47 3.27 9.18 8.87
C VAL A 47 3.86 7.80 8.51
N PRO A 48 5.19 7.64 8.32
CA PRO A 48 5.79 6.33 8.08
C PRO A 48 5.60 5.34 9.24
N ALA A 49 5.66 5.81 10.49
CA ALA A 49 5.52 4.97 11.68
C ALA A 49 4.14 4.28 11.79
N PHE A 50 3.11 4.87 11.16
CA PHE A 50 1.74 4.34 11.16
C PHE A 50 1.64 2.88 10.72
N THR A 51 2.45 2.43 9.76
CA THR A 51 2.41 1.05 9.25
C THR A 51 2.66 0.02 10.35
N SER A 52 3.49 0.38 11.33
CA SER A 52 3.79 -0.46 12.50
C SER A 52 2.84 -0.21 13.67
N CYS A 53 2.02 0.85 13.61
CA CYS A 53 1.22 1.37 14.73
C CYS A 53 2.04 1.69 16.00
N ILE A 54 3.35 1.87 15.88
CA ILE A 54 4.27 2.18 16.98
C ILE A 54 4.92 3.55 16.70
N PRO A 55 4.88 4.51 17.64
CA PRO A 55 5.54 5.80 17.45
C PRO A 55 7.07 5.67 17.48
N GLU A 56 7.76 6.60 16.82
CA GLU A 56 9.22 6.67 16.83
C GLU A 56 9.72 7.36 18.09
N TYR A 57 10.80 6.85 18.68
CA TYR A 57 11.51 7.51 19.79
C TYR A 57 12.78 8.12 19.24
N ILE A 58 12.80 9.44 19.11
CA ILE A 58 13.84 10.14 18.37
C ILE A 58 14.23 11.45 19.06
N GLU A 59 15.54 11.73 19.09
CA GLU A 59 16.09 12.96 19.66
C GLU A 59 15.73 14.18 18.82
N GLY A 60 15.48 15.31 19.46
CA GLY A 60 15.08 16.56 18.80
C GLY A 60 16.04 17.01 17.71
N VAL A 61 17.35 16.77 17.88
CA VAL A 61 18.39 17.09 16.89
C VAL A 61 18.20 16.35 15.55
N LYS A 62 17.56 15.18 15.56
CA LYS A 62 17.31 14.36 14.36
C LYS A 62 16.00 14.72 13.66
N ILE A 63 15.18 15.60 14.24
CA ILE A 63 13.88 16.00 13.68
C ILE A 63 14.02 17.39 13.03
N GLY A 64 14.35 17.41 11.74
CA GLY A 64 14.61 18.65 10.99
C GLY A 64 13.38 19.50 10.61
N SER A 65 12.18 19.17 11.10
CA SER A 65 10.95 19.90 10.77
C SER A 65 10.08 20.12 12.00
N SER A 66 9.35 21.23 12.02
CA SER A 66 8.36 21.51 13.07
C SER A 66 7.34 20.38 13.19
N LYS A 67 6.87 20.18 14.42
CA LYS A 67 5.88 19.17 14.78
C LYS A 67 4.75 19.85 15.54
N GLN A 68 3.68 19.11 15.75
CA GLN A 68 2.56 19.58 16.55
C GLN A 68 2.47 18.78 17.85
N LEU A 69 2.18 19.46 18.95
CA LEU A 69 1.98 18.81 20.24
C LEU A 69 0.67 18.03 20.25
N VAL A 70 0.74 16.78 20.69
CA VAL A 70 -0.44 15.92 20.80
C VAL A 70 -0.53 15.34 22.21
N GLU A 71 -1.72 14.92 22.59
CA GLU A 71 -2.05 14.39 23.92
C GLU A 71 -2.71 13.01 23.80
N PRO A 72 -2.63 12.16 24.84
CA PRO A 72 -3.26 10.86 24.84
C PRO A 72 -4.75 10.94 24.50
N GLY A 73 -5.20 10.08 23.58
CA GLY A 73 -6.59 10.08 23.12
C GLY A 73 -6.87 10.99 21.92
N ASP A 74 -5.93 11.85 21.52
CA ASP A 74 -6.01 12.57 20.25
C ASP A 74 -6.11 11.57 19.09
N VAL A 75 -7.01 11.84 18.14
CA VAL A 75 -7.17 11.06 16.91
C VAL A 75 -6.53 11.80 15.75
N LEU A 76 -5.60 11.13 15.08
CA LEU A 76 -4.78 11.67 14.00
C LEU A 76 -5.28 11.14 12.65
N LEU A 77 -5.75 12.04 11.79
CA LEU A 77 -6.20 11.74 10.43
C LEU A 77 -5.14 12.18 9.41
N CYS A 78 -4.66 11.29 8.56
CA CYS A 78 -3.58 11.59 7.62
C CYS A 78 -4.05 12.49 6.47
N LYS A 79 -3.31 13.55 6.17
CA LYS A 79 -3.57 14.44 5.03
C LYS A 79 -3.09 13.85 3.72
N ILE A 80 -1.94 13.16 3.74
CA ILE A 80 -1.26 12.68 2.53
C ILE A 80 -1.98 11.46 1.98
N ASN A 81 -2.31 11.51 0.68
CA ASN A 81 -2.91 10.43 -0.08
C ASN A 81 -4.04 9.75 0.70
N PRO A 82 -5.19 10.43 0.91
CA PRO A 82 -6.29 9.92 1.73
C PRO A 82 -6.91 8.61 1.21
N ARG A 83 -6.53 8.17 0.00
CA ARG A 83 -6.77 6.80 -0.49
C ARG A 83 -6.02 5.73 0.30
N ILE A 84 -5.09 6.07 1.18
CA ILE A 84 -4.55 5.15 2.19
C ILE A 84 -5.21 5.51 3.52
N ASN A 85 -6.02 4.60 4.06
CA ASN A 85 -6.88 4.85 5.22
C ASN A 85 -6.06 4.86 6.53
N ARG A 86 -5.43 6.00 6.82
CA ARG A 86 -4.54 6.16 7.98
C ARG A 86 -5.19 7.03 9.04
N VAL A 87 -5.66 6.36 10.09
CA VAL A 87 -6.24 6.98 11.29
C VAL A 87 -5.60 6.35 12.51
N TRP A 88 -4.94 7.18 13.33
CA TRP A 88 -4.17 6.74 14.49
C TRP A 88 -4.69 7.41 15.77
N LYS A 89 -4.54 6.74 16.90
CA LYS A 89 -4.82 7.30 18.23
C LYS A 89 -3.51 7.45 18.98
N VAL A 90 -3.32 8.62 19.58
CA VAL A 90 -2.18 8.88 20.45
C VAL A 90 -2.33 8.03 21.71
N SER A 91 -1.31 7.22 21.98
CA SER A 91 -1.30 6.27 23.09
C SER A 91 -1.19 6.97 24.44
N LYS A 92 -1.33 6.20 25.53
CA LYS A 92 -1.21 6.72 26.90
C LYS A 92 0.13 7.44 27.07
N LYS A 93 0.13 8.49 27.90
CA LYS A 93 1.30 9.35 28.10
C LYS A 93 2.52 8.51 28.48
N SER A 94 3.57 8.59 27.67
CA SER A 94 4.89 8.04 28.01
C SER A 94 5.70 9.03 28.85
N ASN A 95 6.94 8.65 29.18
CA ASN A 95 7.90 9.56 29.81
C ASN A 95 8.41 10.65 28.85
N TYR A 96 8.08 10.56 27.56
CA TYR A 96 8.53 11.49 26.54
C TYR A 96 7.41 12.44 26.12
N ARG A 97 7.79 13.60 25.61
CA ARG A 97 6.82 14.54 25.05
C ARG A 97 6.30 13.99 23.73
N GLN A 98 4.97 13.92 23.62
CA GLN A 98 4.29 13.39 22.45
C GLN A 98 4.12 14.49 21.39
N ILE A 99 4.62 14.20 20.19
CA ILE A 99 4.54 15.11 19.05
C ILE A 99 4.09 14.34 17.81
N ALA A 100 3.42 15.00 16.89
CA ALA A 100 2.98 14.41 15.63
C ALA A 100 3.50 15.20 14.43
N SER A 101 3.65 14.51 13.29
CA SER A 101 3.87 15.18 12.01
C SER A 101 2.79 16.23 11.74
N SER A 102 3.15 17.34 11.10
CA SER A 102 2.20 18.34 10.59
C SER A 102 1.26 17.77 9.52
N GLU A 103 1.55 16.59 8.99
CA GLU A 103 0.72 15.87 8.01
C GLU A 103 -0.47 15.15 8.65
N TRP A 104 -0.60 15.20 9.98
CA TRP A 104 -1.80 14.76 10.69
C TRP A 104 -2.76 15.94 10.91
N ILE A 105 -4.05 15.71 10.68
CA ILE A 105 -5.13 16.51 11.24
C ILE A 105 -5.41 15.93 12.62
N VAL A 106 -5.26 16.74 13.66
CA VAL A 106 -5.50 16.31 15.05
C VAL A 106 -6.95 16.64 15.43
N VAL A 107 -7.66 15.62 15.88
CA VAL A 107 -9.01 15.74 16.44
C VAL A 107 -8.94 15.40 17.92
N ARG A 108 -9.21 16.40 18.77
CA ARG A 108 -9.27 16.27 20.22
C ARG A 108 -10.69 16.46 20.70
N GLN A 109 -11.24 15.45 21.35
CA GLN A 109 -12.55 15.53 21.98
C GLN A 109 -12.64 14.49 23.10
N GLY A 110 -12.74 14.94 24.36
CA GLY A 110 -12.75 14.07 25.54
C GLY A 110 -14.13 13.46 25.88
N LEU A 111 -15.20 14.02 25.33
CA LEU A 111 -16.57 13.55 25.54
C LEU A 111 -16.99 12.45 24.56
N ILE A 112 -16.28 12.29 23.43
CA ILE A 112 -16.50 11.24 22.43
C ILE A 112 -15.39 10.19 22.60
N SER A 113 -15.74 8.90 22.47
CA SER A 113 -14.74 7.82 22.48
C SER A 113 -13.78 7.97 21.30
N SER A 114 -12.48 7.99 21.59
CA SER A 114 -11.43 8.00 20.56
C SER A 114 -11.49 6.74 19.69
N GLU A 115 -11.86 5.59 20.27
CA GLU A 115 -12.03 4.32 19.55
C GLU A 115 -13.16 4.41 18.53
N PHE A 116 -14.30 4.98 18.92
CA PHE A 116 -15.40 5.27 18.01
C PHE A 116 -14.96 6.21 16.87
N LEU A 117 -14.24 7.29 17.19
CA LEU A 117 -13.73 8.23 16.18
C LEU A 117 -12.76 7.57 15.19
N ILE A 118 -11.90 6.65 15.65
CA ILE A 118 -11.02 5.87 14.77
C ILE A 118 -11.84 5.12 13.73
N HIS A 119 -12.86 4.38 14.17
CA HIS A 119 -13.72 3.62 13.27
C HIS A 119 -14.54 4.52 12.34
N TYR A 120 -15.04 5.64 12.86
CA TYR A 120 -15.80 6.62 12.06
C TYR A 120 -14.97 7.19 10.92
N PHE A 121 -13.73 7.63 11.20
CA PHE A 121 -12.85 8.17 10.17
C PHE A 121 -12.32 7.09 9.21
N ARG A 122 -12.39 5.81 9.58
CA ARG A 122 -12.06 4.69 8.70
C ARG A 122 -13.22 4.26 7.80
N HIS A 123 -14.44 4.66 8.10
CA HIS A 123 -15.62 4.28 7.33
C HIS A 123 -15.57 4.85 5.90
N ASN A 124 -16.02 4.06 4.92
CA ASN A 124 -15.96 4.40 3.50
C ASN A 124 -16.62 5.74 3.17
N ARG A 125 -17.79 6.06 3.74
CA ARG A 125 -18.47 7.33 3.47
C ARG A 125 -17.61 8.55 3.86
N PHE A 126 -16.92 8.48 5.00
CA PHE A 126 -16.02 9.56 5.42
C PHE A 126 -14.80 9.64 4.50
N ARG A 127 -14.26 8.49 4.13
CA ARG A 127 -13.08 8.37 3.26
C ARG A 127 -13.35 8.85 1.84
N GLU A 128 -14.52 8.56 1.28
CA GLU A 128 -14.96 9.06 -0.04
C GLU A 128 -15.01 10.58 -0.04
N LEU A 129 -15.61 11.18 1.00
CA LEU A 129 -15.65 12.62 1.20
C LEU A 129 -14.23 13.22 1.32
N LEU A 130 -13.35 12.55 2.07
CA LEU A 130 -11.95 12.96 2.21
C LEU A 130 -11.18 12.88 0.87
N CYS A 131 -11.54 11.94 -0.01
CA CYS A 131 -10.91 11.76 -1.32
C CYS A 131 -11.48 12.70 -2.40
N SER A 132 -12.74 13.12 -2.31
CA SER A 132 -13.38 14.00 -3.30
C SER A 132 -12.87 15.45 -3.24
N ASP A 133 -12.32 15.85 -2.09
CA ASP A 133 -12.00 17.23 -1.76
C ASP A 133 -10.49 17.52 -1.67
N VAL A 134 -9.66 16.64 -2.23
CA VAL A 134 -8.21 16.74 -2.19
C VAL A 134 -7.66 17.87 -3.06
N SER A 135 -6.48 18.36 -2.66
CA SER A 135 -5.63 19.23 -3.48
C SER A 135 -4.42 18.47 -4.02
N GLY A 136 -3.81 18.96 -5.10
CA GLY A 136 -2.61 18.38 -5.72
C GLY A 136 -2.87 17.67 -7.05
N VAL A 137 -1.80 17.42 -7.81
CA VAL A 137 -1.86 16.64 -9.06
C VAL A 137 -2.01 15.15 -8.72
N GLY A 138 -2.91 14.45 -9.39
CA GLY A 138 -3.42 13.12 -9.00
C GLY A 138 -2.35 12.08 -8.63
N GLY A 139 -2.75 11.04 -7.89
CA GLY A 139 -1.84 9.99 -7.45
C GLY A 139 -1.45 10.11 -5.98
N SER A 140 -0.17 9.94 -5.67
CA SER A 140 0.40 9.97 -4.31
C SER A 140 0.62 11.39 -3.77
N LEU A 141 0.48 12.42 -4.61
CA LEU A 141 0.72 13.82 -4.28
C LEU A 141 -0.53 14.55 -3.77
N THR A 142 -1.64 13.84 -3.61
CA THR A 142 -2.90 14.42 -3.13
C THR A 142 -2.88 14.67 -1.62
N ARG A 143 -3.49 15.78 -1.19
CA ARG A 143 -3.60 16.17 0.22
C ARG A 143 -5.02 16.59 0.59
N ALA A 144 -5.53 16.03 1.69
CA ALA A 144 -6.76 16.51 2.33
C ALA A 144 -6.55 17.89 2.96
N GLN A 145 -7.58 18.74 2.89
CA GLN A 145 -7.52 20.12 3.36
C GLN A 145 -8.17 20.26 4.75
N PRO A 146 -7.42 20.60 5.81
CA PRO A 146 -7.97 20.65 7.18
C PRO A 146 -9.22 21.53 7.33
N VAL A 147 -9.27 22.66 6.60
CA VAL A 147 -10.41 23.59 6.61
C VAL A 147 -11.68 22.95 6.03
N LYS A 148 -11.54 22.12 4.99
CA LYS A 148 -12.68 21.36 4.44
C LYS A 148 -13.08 20.23 5.39
N VAL A 149 -12.09 19.48 5.88
CA VAL A 149 -12.31 18.38 6.82
C VAL A 149 -13.03 18.84 8.09
N SER A 150 -12.76 20.07 8.57
CA SER A 150 -13.48 20.62 9.71
C SER A 150 -14.97 20.85 9.47
N ARG A 151 -15.44 20.88 8.22
CA ARG A 151 -16.87 21.04 7.89
C ARG A 151 -17.56 19.71 7.60
N TYR A 152 -16.82 18.60 7.59
CA TYR A 152 -17.42 17.31 7.32
C TYR A 152 -18.36 16.90 8.44
N PRO A 153 -19.47 16.22 8.10
CA PRO A 153 -20.40 15.72 9.09
C PRO A 153 -19.73 14.67 9.97
N ILE A 154 -20.08 14.67 11.25
CA ILE A 154 -19.75 13.63 12.21
C ILE A 154 -20.98 13.25 13.00
N TYR A 155 -21.12 11.96 13.29
CA TYR A 155 -22.22 11.44 14.10
C TYR A 155 -21.94 11.64 15.58
N ILE A 156 -22.95 12.12 16.29
CA ILE A 156 -23.00 12.22 17.74
C ILE A 156 -23.98 11.17 18.24
N LEU A 157 -23.45 10.25 19.03
CA LEU A 157 -24.18 9.12 19.61
C LEU A 157 -24.09 9.21 21.13
N PRO A 158 -25.01 8.58 21.88
CA PRO A 158 -24.84 8.33 23.30
C PRO A 158 -23.48 7.70 23.63
N ARG A 159 -22.84 8.14 24.71
CA ARG A 159 -21.48 7.68 25.04
C ARG A 159 -21.39 6.18 25.30
N ALA A 160 -22.42 5.59 25.88
CA ALA A 160 -22.50 4.14 26.10
C ALA A 160 -22.53 3.39 24.76
N GLU A 161 -23.35 3.86 23.81
CA GLU A 161 -23.45 3.27 22.48
C GLU A 161 -22.15 3.40 21.68
N GLN A 162 -21.45 4.54 21.76
CA GLN A 162 -20.14 4.72 21.12
C GLN A 162 -19.14 3.63 21.55
N LYS A 163 -19.09 3.33 22.86
CA LYS A 163 -18.21 2.29 23.40
C LYS A 163 -18.62 0.90 22.94
N GLU A 164 -19.93 0.63 22.86
CA GLU A 164 -20.45 -0.65 22.39
C GLU A 164 -20.12 -0.87 20.91
N ILE A 165 -20.36 0.13 20.06
CA ILE A 165 -19.98 0.09 18.63
C ILE A 165 -18.49 -0.15 18.49
N ALA A 166 -17.66 0.62 19.20
CA ALA A 166 -16.21 0.49 19.12
C ALA A 166 -15.73 -0.92 19.53
N SER A 167 -16.27 -1.45 20.64
CA SER A 167 -15.95 -2.80 21.12
C SER A 167 -16.35 -3.89 20.13
N ARG A 168 -17.57 -3.83 19.57
CA ARG A 168 -18.03 -4.79 18.55
C ARG A 168 -17.18 -4.72 17.29
N LEU A 169 -16.86 -3.51 16.83
CA LEU A 169 -16.00 -3.30 15.66
C LEU A 169 -14.59 -3.82 15.89
N ASP A 170 -13.97 -3.52 17.03
CA ASP A 170 -12.63 -4.04 17.37
C ASP A 170 -12.61 -5.57 17.33
N ASN A 171 -13.61 -6.22 17.93
CA ASN A 171 -13.72 -7.68 17.96
C ASN A 171 -13.93 -8.29 16.57
N LEU A 172 -14.85 -7.73 15.76
CA LEU A 172 -15.14 -8.24 14.42
C LEU A 172 -14.00 -8.00 13.45
N LEU A 173 -13.39 -6.80 13.47
CA LEU A 173 -12.28 -6.45 12.58
C LEU A 173 -11.01 -7.23 12.95
N ALA A 174 -10.76 -7.49 14.23
CA ALA A 174 -9.67 -8.38 14.64
C ALA A 174 -9.83 -9.82 14.11
N GLN A 175 -11.07 -10.33 14.02
CA GLN A 175 -11.33 -11.63 13.40
C GLN A 175 -11.10 -11.59 11.88
N VAL A 176 -11.57 -10.53 11.22
CA VAL A 176 -11.32 -10.29 9.78
C VAL A 176 -9.83 -10.24 9.48
N ASP A 177 -9.03 -9.54 10.28
CA ASP A 177 -7.58 -9.44 10.08
C ASP A 177 -6.86 -10.79 10.27
N LYS A 178 -7.32 -11.61 11.23
CA LYS A 178 -6.84 -13.00 11.38
C LYS A 178 -7.17 -13.84 10.15
N ILE A 179 -8.36 -13.71 9.58
CA ILE A 179 -8.75 -14.42 8.35
C ILE A 179 -7.86 -13.97 7.18
N LYS A 180 -7.68 -12.66 6.98
CA LYS A 180 -6.79 -12.12 5.94
C LYS A 180 -5.38 -12.69 6.06
N THR A 181 -4.80 -12.66 7.26
CA THR A 181 -3.46 -13.21 7.52
C THR A 181 -3.36 -14.69 7.14
N ARG A 182 -4.39 -15.49 7.46
CA ARG A 182 -4.42 -16.92 7.08
C ARG A 182 -4.55 -17.12 5.58
N LEU A 183 -5.39 -16.32 4.90
CA LEU A 183 -5.56 -16.38 3.45
C LEU A 183 -4.25 -16.00 2.74
N ASP A 184 -3.56 -14.97 3.22
CA ASP A 184 -2.30 -14.48 2.62
C ASP A 184 -1.14 -15.47 2.78
N ALA A 185 -1.23 -16.41 3.72
CA ALA A 185 -0.25 -17.49 3.87
C ALA A 185 -0.46 -18.66 2.90
N ILE A 186 -1.68 -18.84 2.34
CA ILE A 186 -2.02 -19.99 1.47
C ILE A 186 -1.14 -20.07 0.22
N PRO A 187 -0.82 -18.99 -0.52
CA PRO A 187 0.05 -19.07 -1.70
C PRO A 187 1.43 -19.69 -1.42
N VAL A 188 1.99 -19.42 -0.24
CA VAL A 188 3.28 -20.00 0.16
C VAL A 188 3.14 -21.51 0.40
N ILE A 189 2.03 -21.93 1.03
CA ILE A 189 1.73 -23.34 1.27
C ILE A 189 1.51 -24.08 -0.04
N LEU A 190 0.75 -23.51 -0.99
CA LEU A 190 0.52 -24.11 -2.31
C LEU A 190 1.83 -24.28 -3.08
N LYS A 191 2.72 -23.28 -3.04
CA LYS A 191 4.05 -23.38 -3.64
C LYS A 191 4.86 -24.54 -3.05
N GLN A 192 4.86 -24.69 -1.72
CA GLN A 192 5.55 -25.79 -1.03
C GLN A 192 4.94 -27.14 -1.38
N PHE A 193 3.61 -27.24 -1.37
CA PHE A 193 2.87 -28.43 -1.77
C PHE A 193 3.26 -28.86 -3.19
N ARG A 194 3.28 -27.94 -4.16
CA ARG A 194 3.68 -28.21 -5.54
C ARG A 194 5.10 -28.79 -5.62
N GLN A 195 6.04 -28.21 -4.88
CA GLN A 195 7.41 -28.70 -4.82
C GLN A 195 7.50 -30.11 -4.23
N SER A 196 6.78 -30.39 -3.16
CA SER A 196 6.74 -31.72 -2.53
C SER A 196 6.13 -32.77 -3.45
N VAL A 197 5.02 -32.45 -4.14
CA VAL A 197 4.39 -33.37 -5.12
C VAL A 197 5.36 -33.69 -6.26
N LEU A 198 6.04 -32.70 -6.82
CA LEU A 198 7.02 -32.92 -7.88
C LEU A 198 8.22 -33.72 -7.40
N ALA A 199 8.70 -33.49 -6.17
CA ALA A 199 9.79 -34.26 -5.57
C ALA A 199 9.42 -35.74 -5.40
N ALA A 200 8.25 -36.02 -4.82
CA ALA A 200 7.73 -37.37 -4.65
C ALA A 200 7.48 -38.08 -5.99
N ALA A 201 7.08 -37.33 -7.03
CA ALA A 201 6.86 -37.86 -8.37
C ALA A 201 8.17 -38.35 -9.02
N VAL A 202 9.27 -37.63 -8.84
CA VAL A 202 10.56 -37.97 -9.47
C VAL A 202 11.44 -38.89 -8.62
N SER A 203 11.18 -39.00 -7.30
CA SER A 203 11.82 -39.98 -6.43
C SER A 203 11.24 -41.38 -6.59
N GLY A 204 10.03 -41.49 -7.16
CA GLY A 204 9.26 -42.73 -7.26
C GLY A 204 8.40 -43.02 -6.02
N GLU A 205 8.36 -42.13 -5.02
CA GLU A 205 7.58 -42.31 -3.80
C GLU A 205 6.07 -42.34 -4.08
N LEU A 206 5.57 -41.52 -5.03
CA LEU A 206 4.14 -41.47 -5.37
C LEU A 206 3.56 -42.80 -5.90
N THR A 207 4.40 -43.70 -6.40
CA THR A 207 3.99 -44.93 -7.05
C THR A 207 4.60 -46.18 -6.40
N GLU A 208 5.24 -46.05 -5.24
CA GLU A 208 5.93 -47.16 -4.59
C GLU A 208 5.00 -48.34 -4.28
N GLU A 209 3.86 -48.08 -3.62
CA GLU A 209 2.85 -49.11 -3.33
C GLU A 209 2.34 -49.76 -4.63
N TRP A 210 2.00 -48.93 -5.62
CA TRP A 210 1.50 -49.40 -6.91
C TRP A 210 2.52 -50.28 -7.66
N ARG A 211 3.82 -49.92 -7.64
CA ARG A 211 4.89 -50.75 -8.23
C ARG A 211 4.97 -52.12 -7.57
N ASN A 212 4.91 -52.15 -6.23
CA ASN A 212 4.99 -53.38 -5.45
C ASN A 212 3.78 -54.30 -5.72
N GLU A 213 2.58 -53.75 -5.87
CA GLU A 213 1.36 -54.52 -6.14
C GLU A 213 1.42 -55.27 -7.48
N ILE A 214 2.05 -54.69 -8.50
CA ILE A 214 2.06 -55.24 -9.87
C ILE A 214 3.41 -55.83 -10.29
N ASN A 215 4.39 -55.86 -9.39
CA ASN A 215 5.78 -56.25 -9.68
C ASN A 215 6.41 -55.49 -10.85
N GLU A 216 6.18 -54.17 -10.92
CA GLU A 216 6.77 -53.30 -11.95
C GLU A 216 8.29 -53.12 -11.68
N PRO A 217 9.15 -53.10 -12.72
CA PRO A 217 10.59 -52.90 -12.54
C PRO A 217 10.93 -51.54 -11.91
N THR A 218 12.04 -51.51 -11.16
CA THR A 218 12.55 -50.30 -10.51
C THR A 218 13.04 -49.26 -11.52
N LEU A 219 13.07 -48.00 -11.08
CA LEU A 219 13.57 -46.84 -11.83
C LEU A 219 14.97 -47.09 -12.40
N GLN A 220 15.16 -46.75 -13.68
CA GLN A 220 16.48 -46.73 -14.32
C GLN A 220 16.91 -45.30 -14.57
N THR A 221 18.21 -45.05 -14.53
CA THR A 221 18.77 -43.71 -14.65
C THR A 221 19.41 -43.52 -16.01
N PHE A 222 19.06 -42.44 -16.72
CA PHE A 222 19.58 -42.08 -18.04
C PHE A 222 20.02 -40.62 -18.08
N LEU A 223 20.83 -40.26 -19.07
CA LEU A 223 21.01 -38.86 -19.44
C LEU A 223 19.82 -38.42 -20.29
N LEU A 224 19.36 -37.18 -20.13
CA LEU A 224 18.23 -36.65 -20.90
C LEU A 224 18.49 -36.71 -22.41
N GLY A 225 19.76 -36.51 -22.82
CA GLY A 225 20.17 -36.63 -24.22
C GLY A 225 19.98 -38.04 -24.81
N GLU A 226 19.96 -39.09 -23.99
CA GLU A 226 19.79 -40.49 -24.44
C GLU A 226 18.31 -40.83 -24.70
N VAL A 227 17.40 -40.09 -24.08
CA VAL A 227 15.95 -40.34 -24.11
C VAL A 227 15.17 -39.26 -24.85
N THR A 228 15.89 -38.37 -25.54
CA THR A 228 15.33 -37.31 -26.39
C THR A 228 15.82 -37.47 -27.83
N THR A 229 14.98 -37.11 -28.80
CA THR A 229 15.32 -37.22 -30.22
C THR A 229 16.00 -35.94 -30.72
N LYS A 230 15.63 -34.78 -30.16
CA LYS A 230 16.18 -33.49 -30.58
C LYS A 230 16.06 -32.40 -29.52
N LEU A 231 17.10 -31.56 -29.45
CA LEU A 231 17.13 -30.31 -28.68
C LEU A 231 17.37 -29.15 -29.65
N THR A 232 16.38 -28.28 -29.84
CA THR A 232 16.42 -27.21 -30.84
C THR A 232 16.21 -25.83 -30.22
N TYR A 233 17.02 -24.85 -30.61
CA TYR A 233 16.80 -23.45 -30.24
C TYR A 233 15.75 -22.79 -31.13
N GLY A 234 15.01 -21.84 -30.56
CA GLY A 234 13.97 -21.09 -31.26
C GLY A 234 14.49 -19.95 -32.11
N THR A 235 13.56 -19.11 -32.58
CA THR A 235 13.87 -17.96 -33.43
C THR A 235 14.68 -16.87 -32.71
N SER A 236 15.70 -16.34 -33.37
CA SER A 236 16.39 -15.10 -32.97
C SER A 236 15.83 -13.84 -33.64
N ALA A 237 14.82 -14.00 -34.51
CA ALA A 237 14.19 -12.87 -35.19
C ALA A 237 13.40 -12.01 -34.20
N LYS A 238 13.38 -10.70 -34.47
CA LYS A 238 12.64 -9.74 -33.65
C LYS A 238 11.13 -10.00 -33.80
N SER A 239 10.43 -10.11 -32.68
CA SER A 239 8.98 -10.27 -32.65
C SER A 239 8.26 -8.92 -32.57
N GLU A 240 7.02 -8.88 -33.04
CA GLU A 240 6.17 -7.69 -33.11
C GLU A 240 4.96 -7.79 -32.16
N LYS A 241 4.30 -6.66 -31.87
CA LYS A 241 3.09 -6.65 -31.02
C LYS A 241 1.87 -7.30 -31.66
N THR A 242 1.85 -7.40 -32.99
CA THR A 242 0.78 -8.00 -33.78
C THR A 242 1.38 -8.82 -34.92
N GLY A 243 0.66 -9.84 -35.39
CA GLY A 243 1.12 -10.71 -36.47
C GLY A 243 0.27 -11.96 -36.62
N LYS A 244 0.69 -12.88 -37.50
CA LYS A 244 -0.06 -14.10 -37.81
C LYS A 244 0.00 -15.14 -36.70
N ILE A 245 1.20 -15.43 -36.19
CA ILE A 245 1.45 -16.54 -35.27
C ILE A 245 2.16 -16.04 -34.01
N PRO A 246 1.70 -16.43 -32.81
CA PRO A 246 2.40 -16.14 -31.55
C PRO A 246 3.83 -16.70 -31.51
N VAL A 247 4.73 -15.93 -30.90
CA VAL A 247 6.08 -16.37 -30.52
C VAL A 247 6.13 -16.49 -28.99
N LEU A 248 6.19 -17.72 -28.50
CA LEU A 248 6.25 -18.02 -27.07
C LEU A 248 7.60 -17.60 -26.49
N ARG A 249 7.55 -16.88 -25.37
CA ARG A 249 8.69 -16.28 -24.67
C ARG A 249 8.88 -16.87 -23.27
N MET A 250 9.94 -16.46 -22.58
CA MET A 250 10.24 -16.88 -21.21
C MET A 250 9.11 -16.55 -20.22
N GLY A 251 8.37 -15.46 -20.46
CA GLY A 251 7.21 -15.05 -19.67
C GLY A 251 5.97 -15.93 -19.88
N ASN A 252 5.90 -16.66 -21.00
CA ASN A 252 4.78 -17.55 -21.33
C ASN A 252 4.93 -18.96 -20.72
N ILE A 253 5.97 -19.23 -19.94
CA ILE A 253 6.20 -20.52 -19.28
C ILE A 253 5.92 -20.36 -17.79
N GLN A 254 4.81 -20.93 -17.32
CA GLN A 254 4.38 -20.83 -15.91
C GLN A 254 3.92 -22.19 -15.38
N ASN A 255 4.52 -22.65 -14.27
CA ASN A 255 4.06 -23.82 -13.53
C ASN A 255 3.87 -25.10 -14.37
N GLY A 256 4.69 -25.35 -15.41
CA GLY A 256 4.52 -26.50 -16.29
C GLY A 256 3.49 -26.30 -17.43
N LYS A 257 2.86 -25.13 -17.51
CA LYS A 257 1.82 -24.78 -18.50
C LYS A 257 2.25 -23.56 -19.32
N LEU A 258 1.66 -23.43 -20.51
CA LEU A 258 1.83 -22.24 -21.34
C LEU A 258 0.80 -21.18 -20.95
N ASP A 259 1.28 -19.98 -20.65
CA ASP A 259 0.46 -18.80 -20.44
C ASP A 259 0.34 -18.03 -21.76
N TRP A 260 -0.90 -17.92 -22.26
CA TRP A 260 -1.25 -17.28 -23.52
C TRP A 260 -1.58 -15.78 -23.37
N ASN A 261 -1.30 -15.19 -22.20
CA ASN A 261 -1.35 -13.75 -21.99
C ASN A 261 -0.05 -13.07 -22.47
N ASP A 262 -0.10 -11.75 -22.71
CA ASP A 262 1.05 -10.93 -23.14
C ASP A 262 1.87 -11.52 -24.31
N LEU A 263 1.18 -11.84 -25.42
CA LEU A 263 1.80 -12.44 -26.60
C LEU A 263 2.50 -11.40 -27.49
N VAL A 264 3.55 -11.87 -28.17
CA VAL A 264 4.15 -11.21 -29.34
C VAL A 264 4.06 -12.16 -30.53
N TYR A 265 4.27 -11.65 -31.73
CA TYR A 265 3.91 -12.34 -32.95
C TYR A 265 4.99 -12.22 -34.03
N THR A 266 4.90 -13.12 -35.00
CA THR A 266 5.60 -13.02 -36.28
C THR A 266 4.64 -13.27 -37.45
N SER A 267 4.99 -12.73 -38.61
CA SER A 267 4.33 -13.02 -39.88
C SER A 267 5.30 -13.58 -40.93
N ASP A 268 6.57 -13.81 -40.56
CA ASP A 268 7.59 -14.39 -41.44
C ASP A 268 7.31 -15.88 -41.64
N ILE A 269 6.96 -16.25 -42.87
CA ILE A 269 6.58 -17.60 -43.25
C ILE A 269 7.74 -18.59 -43.04
N LYS A 270 8.99 -18.18 -43.30
CA LYS A 270 10.16 -19.07 -43.16
C LYS A 270 10.41 -19.41 -41.70
N GLU A 271 10.29 -18.42 -40.82
CA GLU A 271 10.42 -18.61 -39.37
C GLU A 271 9.28 -19.46 -38.82
N ILE A 272 8.05 -19.23 -39.30
CA ILE A 272 6.87 -20.03 -38.93
C ILE A 272 7.08 -21.50 -39.31
N GLU A 273 7.49 -21.79 -40.54
CA GLU A 273 7.71 -23.17 -41.00
C GLU A 273 8.83 -23.87 -40.23
N LYS A 274 9.93 -23.16 -39.94
CA LYS A 274 11.11 -23.72 -39.28
C LYS A 274 10.88 -24.03 -37.79
N TYR A 275 10.18 -23.15 -37.07
CA TYR A 275 10.05 -23.24 -35.61
C TYR A 275 8.64 -23.61 -35.14
N LYS A 276 7.78 -24.11 -36.05
CA LYS A 276 6.43 -24.55 -35.71
C LYS A 276 6.44 -25.60 -34.60
N LEU A 277 5.65 -25.36 -33.57
CA LEU A 277 5.45 -26.30 -32.47
C LEU A 277 4.45 -27.39 -32.85
N LYS A 278 4.71 -28.60 -32.37
CA LYS A 278 3.89 -29.79 -32.49
C LYS A 278 3.47 -30.24 -31.10
N LYS A 279 2.24 -30.76 -30.98
CA LYS A 279 1.73 -31.31 -29.71
C LYS A 279 2.73 -32.31 -29.13
N GLY A 280 3.08 -32.13 -27.86
CA GLY A 280 4.09 -32.94 -27.17
C GLY A 280 5.48 -32.32 -27.14
N ASP A 281 5.72 -31.22 -27.86
CA ASP A 281 6.97 -30.45 -27.71
C ASP A 281 7.06 -29.85 -26.30
N VAL A 282 8.21 -30.03 -25.64
CA VAL A 282 8.48 -29.45 -24.32
C VAL A 282 9.41 -28.26 -24.48
N LEU A 283 9.03 -27.11 -23.91
CA LEU A 283 9.80 -25.87 -23.95
C LEU A 283 10.50 -25.64 -22.61
N PHE A 284 11.83 -25.54 -22.66
CA PHE A 284 12.70 -25.26 -21.52
C PHE A 284 13.29 -23.85 -21.62
N ASN A 285 13.16 -23.08 -20.56
CA ASN A 285 13.66 -21.71 -20.49
C ASN A 285 15.17 -21.70 -20.21
N ARG A 286 15.98 -21.48 -21.25
CA ARG A 286 17.44 -21.49 -21.11
C ARG A 286 18.07 -20.20 -20.64
N THR A 287 17.36 -19.06 -20.69
CA THR A 287 17.91 -17.76 -20.27
C THR A 287 16.93 -17.03 -19.38
N ASN A 288 17.30 -16.80 -18.13
CA ASN A 288 16.51 -16.02 -17.17
C ASN A 288 17.37 -15.57 -15.98
N SER A 289 16.78 -15.02 -14.93
CA SER A 289 17.49 -14.90 -13.64
C SER A 289 17.89 -16.29 -13.10
N PRO A 290 18.91 -16.37 -12.21
CA PRO A 290 19.37 -17.63 -11.62
C PRO A 290 18.25 -18.49 -11.03
N GLU A 291 17.24 -17.88 -10.42
CA GLU A 291 16.12 -18.55 -9.75
C GLU A 291 15.04 -19.04 -10.72
N LEU A 292 14.97 -18.44 -11.92
CA LEU A 292 13.90 -18.66 -12.89
C LEU A 292 14.37 -19.41 -14.14
N VAL A 293 15.67 -19.65 -14.29
CA VAL A 293 16.21 -20.47 -15.37
C VAL A 293 15.72 -21.93 -15.23
N GLY A 294 15.52 -22.59 -16.36
CA GLY A 294 15.02 -23.96 -16.45
C GLY A 294 13.54 -24.12 -16.12
N LYS A 295 12.73 -23.05 -16.13
CA LYS A 295 11.26 -23.19 -16.17
C LYS A 295 10.89 -23.99 -17.41
N THR A 296 9.97 -24.93 -17.26
CA THR A 296 9.57 -25.82 -18.35
C THR A 296 8.06 -25.82 -18.51
N ALA A 297 7.57 -25.92 -19.75
CA ALA A 297 6.17 -26.16 -20.04
C ALA A 297 6.02 -27.04 -21.28
N ILE A 298 4.93 -27.79 -21.32
CA ILE A 298 4.55 -28.61 -22.49
C ILE A 298 3.57 -27.83 -23.39
N TYR A 299 3.77 -27.95 -24.70
CA TYR A 299 2.82 -27.49 -25.71
C TYR A 299 1.85 -28.60 -26.08
N ARG A 300 0.55 -28.38 -25.84
CA ARG A 300 -0.49 -29.41 -26.05
C ARG A 300 -1.23 -29.24 -27.38
N GLY A 301 -0.79 -28.31 -28.22
CA GLY A 301 -1.44 -28.01 -29.49
C GLY A 301 -2.63 -27.06 -29.34
N GLU A 302 -2.63 -26.24 -28.30
CA GLU A 302 -3.74 -25.33 -27.96
C GLU A 302 -3.99 -24.29 -29.07
N ARG A 303 -2.91 -23.79 -29.68
CA ARG A 303 -2.93 -22.81 -30.77
C ARG A 303 -1.62 -22.84 -31.52
N ASP A 304 -1.65 -22.76 -32.85
CA ASP A 304 -0.44 -22.62 -33.68
C ASP A 304 0.50 -21.54 -33.11
N ALA A 305 1.75 -21.92 -32.86
CA ALA A 305 2.76 -21.05 -32.28
C ALA A 305 4.18 -21.47 -32.69
N ILE A 306 5.10 -20.52 -32.59
CA ILE A 306 6.55 -20.76 -32.59
C ILE A 306 7.14 -20.29 -31.25
N PHE A 307 8.45 -20.43 -31.07
CA PHE A 307 9.12 -20.16 -29.80
C PHE A 307 10.43 -19.39 -30.00
N ALA A 308 10.77 -18.54 -29.03
CA ALA A 308 11.95 -17.67 -29.09
C ALA A 308 13.27 -18.41 -28.79
N GLY A 309 14.39 -17.85 -29.24
CA GLY A 309 15.73 -18.47 -29.20
C GLY A 309 16.36 -18.63 -27.81
N TYR A 310 15.80 -17.95 -26.80
CA TYR A 310 16.13 -18.18 -25.39
C TYR A 310 15.27 -19.29 -24.75
N LEU A 311 14.56 -20.06 -25.56
CA LEU A 311 13.95 -21.33 -25.18
C LEU A 311 14.63 -22.49 -25.94
N ILE A 312 14.61 -23.67 -25.34
CA ILE A 312 15.00 -24.94 -25.95
C ILE A 312 13.74 -25.75 -26.11
N LYS A 313 13.49 -26.24 -27.33
CA LYS A 313 12.48 -27.23 -27.60
C LYS A 313 13.08 -28.62 -27.48
N ILE A 314 12.43 -29.47 -26.70
CA ILE A 314 12.81 -30.85 -26.44
C ILE A 314 11.78 -31.75 -27.10
N GLU A 315 12.25 -32.57 -28.04
CA GLU A 315 11.47 -33.62 -28.69
C GLU A 315 11.81 -34.95 -27.99
N CYS A 316 10.82 -35.58 -27.35
CA CYS A 316 11.02 -36.81 -26.59
C CYS A 316 11.12 -38.02 -27.52
N SER A 317 11.77 -39.10 -27.07
CA SER A 317 11.68 -40.41 -27.71
C SER A 317 10.43 -41.17 -27.24
N ASP A 318 10.13 -42.30 -27.88
CA ASP A 318 8.93 -43.11 -27.56
C ASP A 318 8.94 -43.69 -26.13
N THR A 319 10.09 -43.71 -25.46
CA THR A 319 10.23 -44.21 -24.07
C THR A 319 10.00 -43.13 -23.02
N LEU A 320 9.89 -41.85 -23.43
CA LEU A 320 9.74 -40.71 -22.53
C LEU A 320 8.45 -39.94 -22.84
N ASN A 321 7.49 -40.01 -21.93
CA ASN A 321 6.27 -39.21 -22.01
C ASN A 321 6.61 -37.72 -21.79
N PRO A 322 6.27 -36.81 -22.72
CA PRO A 322 6.52 -35.38 -22.59
C PRO A 322 5.91 -34.73 -21.33
N GLU A 323 4.74 -35.21 -20.87
CA GLU A 323 4.11 -34.71 -19.64
C GLU A 323 4.93 -35.13 -18.41
N PHE A 324 5.50 -36.33 -18.41
CA PHE A 324 6.41 -36.78 -17.36
C PHE A 324 7.72 -35.98 -17.39
N LEU A 325 8.28 -35.71 -18.58
CA LEU A 325 9.46 -34.83 -18.69
C LEU A 325 9.18 -33.44 -18.11
N ASN A 326 7.99 -32.89 -18.36
CA ASN A 326 7.57 -31.60 -17.80
C ASN A 326 7.50 -31.62 -16.27
N ILE A 327 7.05 -32.73 -15.66
CA ILE A 327 7.12 -32.96 -14.20
C ILE A 327 8.58 -32.99 -13.74
N CYS A 328 9.44 -33.78 -14.41
CA CYS A 328 10.84 -33.93 -14.05
C CYS A 328 11.59 -32.60 -14.06
N LEU A 329 11.49 -31.82 -15.14
CA LEU A 329 12.25 -30.58 -15.31
C LEU A 329 11.73 -29.41 -14.44
N ASN A 330 10.51 -29.52 -13.89
CA ASN A 330 10.01 -28.57 -12.91
C ASN A 330 10.27 -29.01 -11.45
N SER A 331 10.79 -30.23 -11.24
CA SER A 331 11.08 -30.75 -9.90
C SER A 331 12.20 -29.97 -9.18
N PRO A 332 12.23 -29.99 -7.83
CA PRO A 332 13.33 -29.40 -7.07
C PRO A 332 14.72 -29.93 -7.47
N VAL A 333 14.81 -31.22 -7.82
CA VAL A 333 16.06 -31.87 -8.26
C VAL A 333 16.58 -31.26 -9.56
N ALA A 334 15.69 -31.07 -10.55
CA ALA A 334 16.06 -30.41 -11.80
C ALA A 334 16.45 -28.94 -11.58
N LYS A 335 15.79 -28.24 -10.66
CA LYS A 335 16.14 -26.86 -10.30
C LYS A 335 17.51 -26.76 -9.65
N GLU A 336 17.86 -27.68 -8.77
CA GLU A 336 19.17 -27.75 -8.16
C GLU A 336 20.26 -28.06 -9.20
N TYR A 337 20.00 -29.00 -10.11
CA TYR A 337 20.88 -29.25 -11.25
C TYR A 337 21.12 -27.97 -12.06
N CYS A 338 20.05 -27.30 -12.47
CA CYS A 338 20.11 -26.03 -13.21
C CYS A 338 20.95 -24.99 -12.47
N TRP A 339 20.75 -24.86 -11.15
CA TRP A 339 21.48 -23.93 -10.31
C TRP A 339 23.00 -24.18 -10.33
N ARG A 340 23.39 -25.44 -10.29
CA ARG A 340 24.80 -25.88 -10.28
C ARG A 340 25.47 -25.71 -11.63
N VAL A 341 24.77 -26.00 -12.74
CA VAL A 341 25.38 -26.02 -14.07
C VAL A 341 25.21 -24.72 -14.85
N LYS A 342 24.39 -23.78 -14.38
CA LYS A 342 24.18 -22.50 -15.09
C LYS A 342 25.50 -21.75 -15.33
N SER A 343 25.55 -21.03 -16.43
CA SER A 343 26.59 -20.03 -16.70
C SER A 343 26.02 -18.65 -16.41
N ASP A 344 26.65 -17.90 -15.52
CA ASP A 344 26.19 -16.58 -15.10
C ASP A 344 26.81 -15.47 -15.98
N GLY A 345 25.97 -14.50 -16.34
CA GLY A 345 26.32 -13.23 -16.97
C GLY A 345 25.73 -12.07 -16.18
N VAL A 346 25.77 -10.85 -16.74
CA VAL A 346 25.22 -9.66 -16.05
C VAL A 346 23.70 -9.80 -15.93
N SER A 347 23.24 -10.07 -14.69
CA SER A 347 21.82 -10.22 -14.33
C SER A 347 21.04 -11.33 -15.07
N GLN A 348 21.74 -12.27 -15.70
CA GLN A 348 21.13 -13.40 -16.42
C GLN A 348 21.99 -14.65 -16.29
N SER A 349 21.34 -15.81 -16.20
CA SER A 349 21.94 -17.13 -16.22
C SER A 349 21.51 -17.90 -17.46
N ASN A 350 22.41 -18.72 -18.01
CA ASN A 350 22.18 -19.54 -19.19
C ASN A 350 22.43 -21.04 -18.96
N ILE A 351 21.59 -21.88 -19.54
CA ILE A 351 21.82 -23.33 -19.66
C ILE A 351 21.72 -23.69 -21.15
N ASN A 352 22.82 -24.15 -21.74
CA ASN A 352 22.82 -24.54 -23.15
C ASN A 352 22.22 -25.95 -23.34
N ALA A 353 21.97 -26.35 -24.59
CA ALA A 353 21.39 -27.65 -24.91
C ALA A 353 22.25 -28.82 -24.44
N GLN A 354 23.58 -28.71 -24.48
CA GLN A 354 24.47 -29.77 -24.00
C GLN A 354 24.31 -29.99 -22.49
N LYS A 355 24.38 -28.92 -21.70
CA LYS A 355 24.15 -28.98 -20.25
C LYS A 355 22.76 -29.53 -19.92
N LEU A 356 21.75 -29.24 -20.73
CA LEU A 356 20.43 -29.83 -20.54
C LEU A 356 20.43 -31.33 -20.89
N ALA A 357 21.09 -31.73 -21.97
CA ALA A 357 21.23 -33.14 -22.36
C ALA A 357 21.96 -33.98 -21.29
N ASP A 358 22.92 -33.38 -20.58
CA ASP A 358 23.68 -34.03 -19.50
C ASP A 358 22.88 -34.16 -18.19
N TYR A 359 21.64 -33.65 -18.13
CA TYR A 359 20.77 -33.83 -16.96
C TYR A 359 20.41 -35.30 -16.77
N THR A 360 20.64 -35.81 -15.57
CA THR A 360 20.29 -37.18 -15.20
C THR A 360 18.81 -37.29 -14.83
N ILE A 361 18.09 -38.22 -15.46
CA ILE A 361 16.66 -38.47 -15.23
C ILE A 361 16.44 -39.92 -14.77
N ASN A 362 15.62 -40.08 -13.73
CA ASN A 362 15.08 -41.39 -13.35
C ASN A 362 13.87 -41.68 -14.23
N LEU A 363 13.99 -42.69 -15.09
CA LEU A 363 13.01 -43.06 -16.07
C LEU A 363 12.31 -44.36 -15.64
N PRO A 364 11.04 -44.29 -15.20
CA PRO A 364 10.23 -45.47 -15.00
C PRO A 364 9.65 -45.98 -16.33
N SER A 365 8.97 -47.12 -16.31
CA SER A 365 8.25 -47.63 -17.49
C SER A 365 7.21 -46.63 -17.98
N ILE A 366 6.87 -46.65 -19.26
CA ILE A 366 5.85 -45.72 -19.82
C ILE A 366 4.51 -45.81 -19.07
N ARG A 367 4.16 -47.01 -18.61
CA ARG A 367 2.95 -47.28 -17.82
C ARG A 367 2.98 -46.57 -16.47
N GLU A 368 4.13 -46.60 -15.81
CA GLU A 368 4.32 -45.90 -14.55
C GLU A 368 4.38 -44.38 -14.74
N GLN A 369 5.00 -43.89 -15.82
CA GLN A 369 4.96 -42.47 -16.19
C GLN A 369 3.51 -41.97 -16.29
N ASP A 370 2.65 -42.70 -16.99
CA ASP A 370 1.22 -42.37 -17.11
C ASP A 370 0.49 -42.38 -15.76
N LYS A 371 0.85 -43.31 -14.86
CA LYS A 371 0.32 -43.36 -13.49
C LYS A 371 0.74 -42.14 -12.68
N ILE A 372 2.01 -41.76 -12.73
CA ILE A 372 2.55 -40.55 -12.08
C ILE A 372 1.83 -39.31 -12.61
N ILE A 373 1.71 -39.17 -13.95
CA ILE A 373 1.00 -38.06 -14.59
C ILE A 373 -0.44 -37.98 -14.08
N SER A 374 -1.14 -39.11 -14.00
CA SER A 374 -2.52 -39.15 -13.50
C SER A 374 -2.65 -38.66 -12.05
N ILE A 375 -1.75 -39.08 -11.16
CA ILE A 375 -1.74 -38.66 -9.76
C ILE A 375 -1.42 -37.16 -9.65
N VAL A 376 -0.33 -36.73 -10.28
CA VAL A 376 0.12 -35.33 -10.23
C VAL A 376 -0.92 -34.38 -10.81
N THR A 377 -1.55 -34.75 -11.93
CA THR A 377 -2.62 -33.94 -12.55
C THR A 377 -3.78 -33.75 -11.58
N LYS A 378 -4.27 -34.81 -10.93
CA LYS A 378 -5.35 -34.71 -9.94
C LYS A 378 -4.98 -33.81 -8.77
N LEU A 379 -3.74 -33.90 -8.26
CA LEU A 379 -3.27 -33.05 -7.17
C LEU A 379 -3.17 -31.57 -7.58
N PHE A 380 -2.73 -31.29 -8.81
CA PHE A 380 -2.66 -29.92 -9.32
C PHE A 380 -4.03 -29.35 -9.70
N ASP A 381 -5.00 -30.18 -10.09
CA ASP A 381 -6.37 -29.72 -10.28
C ASP A 381 -7.03 -29.28 -8.95
N ILE A 382 -6.67 -29.94 -7.85
CA ILE A 382 -7.05 -29.52 -6.49
C ILE A 382 -6.38 -28.19 -6.14
N GLU A 383 -5.08 -28.03 -6.41
CA GLU A 383 -4.35 -26.77 -6.22
C GLU A 383 -5.00 -25.61 -6.98
N ASP A 384 -5.28 -25.78 -8.28
CA ASP A 384 -5.95 -24.79 -9.12
C ASP A 384 -7.35 -24.42 -8.58
N THR A 385 -8.05 -25.39 -7.96
CA THR A 385 -9.35 -25.15 -7.31
C THR A 385 -9.21 -24.33 -6.03
N ILE A 386 -8.20 -24.64 -5.20
CA ILE A 386 -7.90 -23.88 -3.98
C ILE A 386 -7.52 -22.44 -4.32
N GLU A 387 -6.71 -22.21 -5.35
CA GLU A 387 -6.34 -20.85 -5.79
C GLU A 387 -7.59 -20.03 -6.18
N LYS A 388 -8.55 -20.63 -6.90
CA LYS A 388 -9.82 -19.96 -7.24
C LYS A 388 -10.63 -19.62 -5.99
N HIS A 389 -10.75 -20.54 -5.04
CA HIS A 389 -11.47 -20.28 -3.78
C HIS A 389 -10.77 -19.21 -2.93
N LEU A 390 -9.43 -19.18 -2.94
CA LEU A 390 -8.64 -18.17 -2.25
C LEU A 390 -8.96 -16.77 -2.79
N LEU A 391 -8.95 -16.58 -4.12
CA LEU A 391 -9.27 -15.29 -4.73
C LEU A 391 -10.67 -14.80 -4.36
N ASN A 392 -11.66 -15.70 -4.38
CA ASN A 392 -13.03 -15.38 -3.97
C ASN A 392 -13.11 -15.03 -2.48
N ALA A 393 -12.43 -15.78 -1.62
CA ALA A 393 -12.40 -15.53 -0.18
C ALA A 393 -11.73 -14.19 0.16
N GLN A 394 -10.62 -13.85 -0.50
CA GLN A 394 -9.95 -12.56 -0.34
C GLN A 394 -10.85 -11.39 -0.74
N SER A 395 -11.58 -11.51 -1.86
CA SER A 395 -12.57 -10.50 -2.27
C SER A 395 -13.68 -10.35 -1.24
N PHE A 396 -14.29 -11.47 -0.83
CA PHE A 396 -15.38 -11.48 0.14
C PHE A 396 -14.98 -10.85 1.49
N VAL A 397 -13.77 -11.14 1.98
CA VAL A 397 -13.28 -10.60 3.25
C VAL A 397 -13.04 -9.08 3.18
N ASN A 398 -12.66 -8.55 2.01
CA ASN A 398 -12.58 -7.11 1.78
C ASN A 398 -13.97 -6.46 1.83
N ASP A 399 -14.97 -7.07 1.19
CA ASP A 399 -16.35 -6.58 1.19
C ASP A 399 -16.98 -6.66 2.58
N LEU A 400 -16.71 -7.74 3.33
CA LEU A 400 -17.18 -7.94 4.69
C LEU A 400 -16.72 -6.82 5.63
N THR A 401 -15.47 -6.36 5.50
CA THR A 401 -14.94 -5.24 6.28
C THR A 401 -15.83 -4.00 6.12
N GLN A 402 -16.24 -3.70 4.88
CA GLN A 402 -17.07 -2.53 4.57
C GLN A 402 -18.52 -2.72 5.00
N SER A 403 -19.06 -3.92 4.84
CA SER A 403 -20.41 -4.24 5.33
C SER A 403 -20.52 -4.07 6.85
N ILE A 404 -19.54 -4.54 7.62
CA ILE A 404 -19.50 -4.40 9.08
C ILE A 404 -19.49 -2.91 9.49
N LEU A 405 -18.63 -2.10 8.88
CA LEU A 405 -18.58 -0.66 9.15
C LEU A 405 -19.89 0.03 8.77
N SER A 406 -20.47 -0.31 7.61
CA SER A 406 -21.76 0.24 7.17
C SER A 406 -22.87 -0.06 8.19
N LYS A 407 -22.98 -1.31 8.67
CA LYS A 407 -23.96 -1.71 9.69
C LYS A 407 -23.73 -1.01 11.04
N ALA A 408 -22.48 -0.75 11.39
CA ALA A 408 -22.15 0.01 12.60
C ALA A 408 -22.66 1.45 12.52
N PHE A 409 -22.50 2.10 11.36
CA PHE A 409 -22.86 3.49 11.14
C PHE A 409 -24.27 3.69 10.56
N SER A 410 -25.06 2.63 10.34
CA SER A 410 -26.52 2.68 10.18
C SER A 410 -27.27 2.40 11.50
N GLY A 411 -26.56 1.97 12.55
CA GLY A 411 -27.15 1.62 13.85
C GLY A 411 -27.75 0.22 13.91
N GLU A 412 -27.61 -0.59 12.84
CA GLU A 412 -28.01 -1.99 12.80
C GLU A 412 -27.15 -2.86 13.74
N LEU A 413 -25.85 -2.57 13.83
CA LEU A 413 -24.91 -3.39 14.63
C LEU A 413 -25.25 -3.40 16.12
N THR A 414 -25.90 -2.35 16.62
CA THR A 414 -26.27 -2.16 18.02
C THR A 414 -27.78 -2.14 18.23
N ALA A 415 -28.61 -2.45 17.24
CA ALA A 415 -30.08 -2.40 17.33
C ALA A 415 -30.62 -3.15 18.56
N GLU A 416 -30.30 -4.43 18.70
CA GLU A 416 -30.71 -5.25 19.85
C GLU A 416 -30.19 -4.70 21.19
N TRP A 417 -28.96 -4.20 21.22
CA TRP A 417 -28.38 -3.60 22.42
C TRP A 417 -29.14 -2.33 22.84
N ARG A 418 -29.59 -1.52 21.87
CA ARG A 418 -30.35 -0.30 22.11
C ARG A 418 -31.72 -0.60 22.68
N GLU A 419 -32.39 -1.64 22.18
CA GLU A 419 -33.67 -2.12 22.72
C GLU A 419 -33.54 -2.62 24.15
N GLN A 420 -32.41 -3.25 24.50
CA GLN A 420 -32.15 -3.78 25.84
C GLN A 420 -31.66 -2.73 26.84
N ASN A 421 -31.20 -1.56 26.38
CA ASN A 421 -30.59 -0.50 27.22
C ASN A 421 -31.12 0.91 26.90
N PRO A 422 -32.45 1.15 26.88
CA PRO A 422 -33.05 2.43 26.47
C PRO A 422 -32.62 3.61 27.36
N GLU A 423 -32.35 3.38 28.64
CA GLU A 423 -31.89 4.38 29.61
C GLU A 423 -30.46 4.88 29.34
N LEU A 424 -29.64 4.09 28.63
CA LEU A 424 -28.26 4.46 28.26
C LEU A 424 -28.19 5.31 26.99
N VAL A 425 -29.31 5.47 26.27
CA VAL A 425 -29.39 6.18 24.99
C VAL A 425 -30.38 7.34 24.96
N THR A 426 -31.16 7.53 26.03
CA THR A 426 -32.19 8.59 26.14
C THR A 426 -31.89 9.59 27.25
N GLY A 427 -32.64 10.71 27.29
CA GLY A 427 -32.53 11.73 28.33
C GLY A 427 -31.13 12.36 28.42
N GLU A 428 -30.57 12.44 29.63
CA GLU A 428 -29.24 13.01 29.89
C GLU A 428 -28.08 12.25 29.22
N ASN A 429 -28.33 11.00 28.82
CA ASN A 429 -27.39 10.12 28.12
C ASN A 429 -27.54 10.19 26.59
N GLY A 430 -28.57 10.88 26.09
CA GLY A 430 -28.86 11.02 24.67
C GLY A 430 -27.79 11.81 23.89
N ALA A 431 -27.82 11.67 22.56
CA ALA A 431 -26.86 12.37 21.70
C ALA A 431 -27.01 13.90 21.77
N GLU A 432 -28.23 14.42 21.86
CA GLU A 432 -28.49 15.86 21.99
C GLU A 432 -27.86 16.43 23.26
N ALA A 433 -28.10 15.78 24.41
CA ALA A 433 -27.51 16.15 25.69
C ALA A 433 -25.97 16.09 25.64
N LEU A 434 -25.39 15.12 24.92
CA LEU A 434 -23.95 15.05 24.69
C LEU A 434 -23.44 16.22 23.83
N LEU A 435 -24.15 16.56 22.75
CA LEU A 435 -23.80 17.68 21.88
C LEU A 435 -23.87 19.02 22.62
N GLU A 436 -24.85 19.20 23.49
CA GLU A 436 -24.94 20.36 24.37
C GLU A 436 -23.74 20.46 25.32
N LYS A 437 -23.34 19.34 25.95
CA LYS A 437 -22.15 19.26 26.80
C LYS A 437 -20.88 19.63 26.02
N ILE A 438 -20.71 19.12 24.81
CA ILE A 438 -19.58 19.45 23.92
C ILE A 438 -19.56 20.95 23.58
N THR A 439 -20.72 21.50 23.23
CA THR A 439 -20.85 22.92 22.86
C THR A 439 -20.54 23.82 24.06
N ALA A 440 -21.00 23.45 25.26
CA ALA A 440 -20.72 24.17 26.50
C ALA A 440 -19.22 24.14 26.85
N GLU A 441 -18.55 22.99 26.75
CA GLU A 441 -17.11 22.84 26.98
C GLU A 441 -16.28 23.65 25.98
N ARG A 442 -16.67 23.65 24.71
CA ARG A 442 -16.02 24.48 23.69
C ARG A 442 -16.16 25.96 24.01
N ASN A 443 -17.38 26.43 24.31
CA ASN A 443 -17.65 27.83 24.60
C ASN A 443 -16.89 28.33 25.84
N SER A 444 -16.73 27.49 26.87
CA SER A 444 -15.93 27.81 28.06
C SER A 444 -14.43 27.87 27.73
N THR A 445 -13.94 26.95 26.90
CA THR A 445 -12.55 26.90 26.44
C THR A 445 -12.20 28.11 25.57
N VAL A 446 -13.04 28.46 24.59
CA VAL A 446 -12.86 29.65 23.74
C VAL A 446 -12.87 30.93 24.58
N LYS A 447 -13.82 31.07 25.53
CA LYS A 447 -13.84 32.22 26.46
C LYS A 447 -12.56 32.30 27.30
N THR A 448 -12.00 31.16 27.71
CA THR A 448 -10.77 31.09 28.52
C THR A 448 -9.53 31.44 27.70
N VAL A 449 -9.43 30.95 26.46
CA VAL A 449 -8.37 31.32 25.52
C VAL A 449 -8.41 32.83 25.26
N VAL A 450 -9.57 33.39 24.90
CA VAL A 450 -9.74 34.84 24.66
C VAL A 450 -9.40 35.67 25.91
N LYS A 451 -9.78 35.20 27.11
CA LYS A 451 -9.39 35.85 28.37
C LYS A 451 -7.87 35.79 28.60
N LYS A 452 -7.20 34.66 28.34
CA LYS A 452 -5.73 34.54 28.44
C LYS A 452 -5.02 35.44 27.43
N THR A 453 -5.51 35.55 26.18
CA THR A 453 -4.95 36.48 25.19
C THR A 453 -5.15 37.95 25.59
N LYS A 454 -6.29 38.29 26.20
CA LYS A 454 -6.53 39.64 26.75
C LYS A 454 -5.70 39.95 28.00
N ARG A 455 -5.44 38.95 28.87
CA ARG A 455 -4.61 39.10 30.08
C ARG A 455 -3.12 39.17 29.74
N ALA A 456 -2.67 38.41 28.74
CA ALA A 456 -1.32 38.51 28.17
C ALA A 456 -1.07 39.87 27.48
N LYS A 457 -2.11 40.51 26.91
CA LYS A 457 -2.03 41.91 26.44
C LYS A 457 -1.99 42.95 27.57
N LYS A 458 -2.35 42.59 28.81
CA LYS A 458 -2.41 43.50 29.97
C LYS A 458 -1.24 43.35 30.96
N ALA A 459 -0.53 42.23 30.93
CA ALA A 459 0.72 42.02 31.67
C ALA A 459 1.89 42.16 30.68
N GLY A 460 2.62 43.27 30.80
CA GLY A 460 3.53 43.76 29.76
C GLY A 460 4.55 42.75 29.23
N TYR A 461 4.46 42.49 27.93
CA TYR A 461 5.59 42.71 27.03
C TYR A 461 5.10 43.75 26.02
N ILE A 462 5.56 44.99 26.16
CA ILE A 462 5.57 45.92 25.03
C ILE A 462 6.63 45.35 24.09
N MET A 463 6.25 44.38 23.26
CA MET A 463 6.96 44.25 21.99
C MET A 463 6.68 45.54 21.27
N GLN A 464 7.72 46.37 21.10
CA GLN A 464 7.72 47.31 19.99
C GLN A 464 7.37 46.49 18.76
N LYS A 465 6.16 46.66 18.23
CA LYS A 465 5.88 46.32 16.84
C LYS A 465 6.88 47.17 16.06
N LYS A 466 8.01 46.59 15.65
CA LYS A 466 8.73 47.17 14.52
C LYS A 466 7.73 47.11 13.37
N GLU A 467 7.33 48.29 12.89
CA GLU A 467 6.51 48.37 11.69
C GLU A 467 7.26 47.63 10.58
N ILE A 468 6.58 46.67 9.94
CA ILE A 468 7.13 45.98 8.78
C ILE A 468 7.19 47.01 7.67
N ILE A 469 8.41 47.27 7.19
CA ILE A 469 8.66 48.27 6.16
C ILE A 469 8.36 47.62 4.80
N PRO A 470 7.51 48.22 3.93
CA PRO A 470 7.26 47.68 2.60
C PRO A 470 8.55 47.45 1.82
N ILE A 471 8.61 46.34 1.07
CA ILE A 471 9.84 45.89 0.38
C ILE A 471 10.39 46.95 -0.59
N LEU A 472 9.49 47.72 -1.20
CA LEU A 472 9.82 48.87 -2.05
C LEU A 472 10.60 49.97 -1.31
N GLU A 473 10.20 50.29 -0.08
CA GLU A 473 10.87 51.32 0.74
C GLU A 473 12.23 50.83 1.24
N VAL A 474 12.34 49.54 1.55
CA VAL A 474 13.62 48.89 1.90
C VAL A 474 14.61 48.97 0.73
N LEU A 475 14.18 48.67 -0.50
CA LEU A 475 15.06 48.77 -1.66
C LEU A 475 15.38 50.22 -2.04
N LYS A 476 14.45 51.16 -1.84
CA LYS A 476 14.69 52.60 -2.08
C LYS A 476 15.70 53.16 -1.09
N SER A 477 15.60 52.79 0.18
CA SER A 477 16.51 53.25 1.23
C SER A 477 17.89 52.61 1.18
N ALA A 478 17.99 51.36 0.70
CA ALA A 478 19.26 50.66 0.60
C ALA A 478 20.15 51.13 -0.57
N GLU A 479 19.56 51.72 -1.63
CA GLU A 479 20.23 52.19 -2.86
C GLU A 479 21.18 51.15 -3.51
N ARG A 480 21.03 49.87 -3.18
CA ARG A 480 21.86 48.76 -3.67
C ARG A 480 21.02 47.49 -3.88
N PRO A 481 21.49 46.54 -4.71
CA PRO A 481 20.89 45.22 -4.79
C PRO A 481 20.92 44.50 -3.43
N LEU A 482 19.82 43.84 -3.06
CA LEU A 482 19.69 43.05 -1.83
C LEU A 482 19.31 41.62 -2.15
N ASP A 483 19.81 40.66 -1.36
CA ASP A 483 19.34 39.27 -1.43
C ASP A 483 18.08 39.04 -0.57
N SER A 484 17.41 37.88 -0.75
CA SER A 484 16.17 37.56 -0.03
C SER A 484 16.29 37.62 1.50
N GLN A 485 17.45 37.26 2.06
CA GLN A 485 17.65 37.24 3.51
C GLN A 485 17.90 38.65 4.04
N GLU A 486 18.68 39.46 3.31
CA GLU A 486 18.87 40.87 3.63
C GLU A 486 17.55 41.65 3.59
N LEU A 487 16.72 41.39 2.57
CA LEU A 487 15.39 42.00 2.42
C LEU A 487 14.45 41.66 3.57
N LEU A 488 14.39 40.38 3.94
CA LEU A 488 13.55 39.92 5.04
C LEU A 488 13.96 40.61 6.35
N SER A 489 15.27 40.69 6.61
CA SER A 489 15.81 41.33 7.81
C SER A 489 15.56 42.85 7.83
N LEU A 490 15.82 43.55 6.72
CA LEU A 490 15.66 45.00 6.62
C LEU A 490 14.19 45.44 6.58
N ALA A 491 13.28 44.60 6.07
CA ALA A 491 11.84 44.81 6.15
C ALA A 491 11.30 44.64 7.59
N GLY A 492 12.14 44.24 8.54
CA GLY A 492 11.79 44.20 9.95
C GLY A 492 11.11 42.89 10.38
N TYR A 493 11.15 41.84 9.56
CA TYR A 493 10.66 40.53 9.95
C TYR A 493 11.55 39.93 11.05
N PRO A 494 10.96 39.32 12.09
CA PRO A 494 11.73 38.72 13.16
C PRO A 494 12.42 37.43 12.69
N ASN A 495 13.53 37.04 13.33
CA ASN A 495 14.31 35.84 12.96
C ASN A 495 13.51 34.53 13.15
N ASP A 496 12.41 34.57 13.90
CA ASP A 496 11.45 33.49 14.14
C ASP A 496 10.10 33.73 13.43
N ALA A 497 10.09 34.47 12.31
CA ALA A 497 8.90 34.77 11.51
C ALA A 497 8.00 33.54 11.30
N SER A 498 6.69 33.72 11.51
CA SER A 498 5.72 32.66 11.32
C SER A 498 5.61 32.27 9.84
N THR A 499 5.05 31.10 9.54
CA THR A 499 4.80 30.68 8.16
C THR A 499 3.91 31.69 7.42
N GLU A 500 2.93 32.30 8.10
CA GLU A 500 2.06 33.33 7.54
C GLU A 500 2.84 34.62 7.20
N ASP A 501 3.77 35.04 8.07
CA ASP A 501 4.59 36.24 7.83
C ASP A 501 5.55 36.05 6.63
N LEU A 502 6.14 34.86 6.51
CA LEU A 502 7.02 34.51 5.38
C LEU A 502 6.22 34.39 4.08
N GLU A 503 5.02 33.80 4.11
CA GLU A 503 4.14 33.76 2.94
C GLU A 503 3.76 35.17 2.48
N GLN A 504 3.41 36.06 3.42
CA GLN A 504 3.10 37.46 3.11
C GLN A 504 4.31 38.21 2.52
N PHE A 505 5.53 37.98 3.03
CA PHE A 505 6.77 38.53 2.48
C PHE A 505 7.01 38.08 1.03
N PHE A 506 6.90 36.77 0.75
CA PHE A 506 7.10 36.25 -0.60
C PHE A 506 5.98 36.66 -1.57
N LEU A 507 4.76 36.86 -1.06
CA LEU A 507 3.64 37.43 -1.83
C LEU A 507 3.96 38.86 -2.27
N ASP A 508 4.42 39.74 -1.36
CA ASP A 508 4.77 41.12 -1.70
C ASP A 508 5.91 41.18 -2.73
N ILE A 509 6.99 40.39 -2.56
CA ILE A 509 8.05 40.27 -3.59
C ILE A 509 7.45 39.90 -4.95
N ARG A 510 6.56 38.90 -4.97
CA ARG A 510 5.97 38.41 -6.21
C ARG A 510 5.10 39.46 -6.87
N GLU A 511 4.29 40.19 -6.11
CA GLU A 511 3.45 41.28 -6.60
C GLU A 511 4.30 42.40 -7.20
N GLN A 512 5.38 42.82 -6.54
CA GLN A 512 6.27 43.86 -7.05
C GLN A 512 7.08 43.43 -8.29
N VAL A 513 7.47 42.15 -8.36
CA VAL A 513 8.11 41.60 -9.57
C VAL A 513 7.12 41.53 -10.73
N GLN A 514 5.85 41.18 -10.48
CA GLN A 514 4.80 41.17 -11.50
C GLN A 514 4.40 42.59 -11.96
N ALA A 515 4.38 43.55 -11.04
CA ALA A 515 4.14 44.95 -11.32
C ALA A 515 5.31 45.64 -12.06
N GLY A 516 6.46 44.97 -12.18
CA GLY A 516 7.65 45.48 -12.87
C GLY A 516 8.45 46.53 -12.07
N THR A 517 8.07 46.82 -10.83
CA THR A 517 8.75 47.79 -9.94
C THR A 517 10.09 47.26 -9.41
N ILE A 518 10.25 45.93 -9.32
CA ILE A 518 11.47 45.26 -8.88
C ILE A 518 11.91 44.23 -9.93
N LYS A 519 13.21 44.19 -10.25
CA LYS A 519 13.84 43.13 -11.05
C LYS A 519 14.47 42.08 -10.14
N ARG A 520 14.20 40.81 -10.47
CA ARG A 520 14.82 39.64 -9.84
C ARG A 520 15.90 39.07 -10.76
N LYS A 521 17.14 38.96 -10.26
CA LYS A 521 18.27 38.32 -10.97
C LYS A 521 18.88 37.23 -10.09
N ARG A 522 19.15 36.07 -10.69
CA ARG A 522 19.83 34.96 -10.00
C ARG A 522 21.35 35.14 -10.09
N GLN A 523 22.04 35.10 -8.96
CA GLN A 523 23.51 35.14 -8.88
C GLN A 523 23.98 33.97 -8.00
N GLY A 524 24.45 32.89 -8.63
CA GLY A 524 24.81 31.65 -7.93
C GLY A 524 23.61 30.96 -7.27
N SER A 525 23.72 30.65 -5.98
CA SER A 525 22.65 30.05 -5.16
C SER A 525 21.66 31.08 -4.57
N LYS A 526 21.89 32.38 -4.80
CA LYS A 526 21.08 33.47 -4.24
C LYS A 526 20.23 34.17 -5.31
N GLU A 527 19.05 34.64 -4.90
CA GLU A 527 18.23 35.57 -5.68
C GLU A 527 18.48 37.01 -5.18
N ILE A 528 18.75 37.91 -6.11
CA ILE A 528 19.03 39.33 -5.85
C ILE A 528 17.91 40.17 -6.46
N PHE A 529 17.45 41.15 -5.70
CA PHE A 529 16.37 42.06 -6.09
C PHE A 529 16.88 43.49 -6.17
N THR A 530 16.46 44.20 -7.22
CA THR A 530 16.87 45.58 -7.52
C THR A 530 15.67 46.38 -7.99
N LEU A 531 15.59 47.67 -7.63
CA LEU A 531 14.59 48.57 -8.21
C LEU A 531 14.77 48.68 -9.73
N THR A 532 13.65 48.63 -10.44
CA THR A 532 13.61 49.03 -11.84
C THR A 532 13.71 50.55 -11.91
N LYS A 533 14.68 51.07 -12.66
CA LYS A 533 14.76 52.52 -12.96
C LYS A 533 13.55 52.97 -13.78
#